data_AF-A0A933TFF1-F1
#
_entry.id   AF-A0A933TFF1-F1
#
_cell.length_a   1.000
_cell.length_b   1.000
_cell.length_c   1.000
_cell.angle_alpha   90.00
_cell.angle_beta   90.00
_cell.angle_gamma   90.00
#
_symmetry.space_group_name_H-M   'P 1'
#
loop_
_entity.id
_entity.type
_entity.pdbx_description
1 polymer ?
#
loop_
_entity_poly.entity_id
_entity_poly.type
_entity_poly.pdbx_seq_one_letter_code
_entity_poly.pdbx_strand_id
1 'polypeptide(L)'
;MLRIVALLFLLAGPAAAAGPEPGVFVFGGARFTVVAPECVRIEYSTAGVFRDAPSAFARRRDARYLGYSVELSTGRLVLDTGRLRLSYVPDGWPLSIANLKAEIRRGTETVAWVPERDPEPLLEGGSGVLTRMGWSLVDDSAGRGADWYLFAYGLDYKAGLRALAALKGPPPSPRDRPRGQGGRLEPYLLSAARQARDQGLPLRRPLYVEYPQQEEAYRHPREVFIGDSLLEVPAGQEPWLPEGPWFELSPASRLWVKGGVPIPMRAPGQAPQALVLRAYPGPEGVTGRTALYEKDGVIELSCLRQGDRTRVMAEPAAGSKARRAWVVELGGPRAVRAALDGKDLAAAYDAKARLSRVRVPARDGGWTLYLWQP
;
A
#
# COMPACT_ATOMS: atom_id res chain seq x y z
N MET A 1 28.14 10.52 24.08
CA MET A 1 26.85 10.10 23.48
C MET A 1 26.56 8.68 23.97
N LEU A 2 25.72 8.53 24.99
CA LEU A 2 25.52 7.25 25.67
C LEU A 2 24.30 6.54 25.05
N ARG A 3 24.53 5.48 24.29
CA ARG A 3 23.51 4.50 23.90
C ARG A 3 23.15 3.70 25.14
N ILE A 4 21.93 3.81 25.66
CA ILE A 4 21.50 2.96 26.77
C ILE A 4 21.13 1.59 26.20
N VAL A 5 21.95 0.59 26.51
CA VAL A 5 21.62 -0.84 26.47
C VAL A 5 20.93 -1.14 27.81
N ALA A 6 19.71 -1.66 27.78
CA ALA A 6 18.97 -2.01 29.00
C ALA A 6 19.68 -3.15 29.74
N LEU A 7 20.09 -2.91 30.98
CA LEU A 7 20.65 -3.92 31.89
C LEU A 7 19.63 -4.19 33.00
N LEU A 8 19.19 -5.45 33.12
CA LEU A 8 18.28 -5.94 34.15
C LEU A 8 19.01 -6.08 35.51
N PHE A 9 18.40 -5.59 36.59
CA PHE A 9 18.71 -6.04 37.96
C PHE A 9 17.52 -6.81 38.54
N LEU A 10 17.80 -8.01 39.04
CA LEU A 10 16.85 -8.95 39.63
C LEU A 10 16.91 -8.85 41.16
N LEU A 11 15.78 -8.52 41.80
CA LEU A 11 15.50 -8.85 43.20
C LEU A 11 14.04 -9.29 43.30
N ALA A 12 13.82 -10.44 43.94
CA ALA A 12 12.57 -11.20 43.92
C ALA A 12 11.62 -10.85 45.09
N GLY A 13 10.31 -10.81 44.80
CA GLY A 13 9.16 -10.71 45.72
C GLY A 13 7.83 -10.75 44.93
N PRO A 14 6.71 -11.27 45.46
CA PRO A 14 5.72 -12.01 44.65
C PRO A 14 4.63 -11.13 44.02
N ALA A 15 4.79 -10.89 42.74
CA ALA A 15 3.78 -11.02 41.69
C ALA A 15 4.60 -10.92 40.41
N ALA A 16 4.45 -11.84 39.46
CA ALA A 16 5.12 -11.71 38.18
C ALA A 16 4.54 -10.49 37.45
N ALA A 17 5.06 -9.30 37.75
CA ALA A 17 4.90 -8.13 36.93
C ALA A 17 5.51 -8.50 35.58
N ALA A 18 4.67 -8.55 34.55
CA ALA A 18 5.15 -8.67 33.18
C ALA A 18 6.29 -7.65 32.99
N GLY A 19 7.44 -8.12 32.49
CA GLY A 19 8.55 -7.22 32.18
C GLY A 19 8.11 -6.08 31.26
N PRO A 20 8.91 -5.01 31.12
CA PRO A 20 8.54 -3.87 30.29
C PRO A 20 8.15 -4.35 28.87
N GLU A 21 6.90 -4.13 28.49
CA GLU A 21 6.42 -4.52 27.16
C GLU A 21 7.18 -3.71 26.10
N PRO A 22 7.79 -4.37 25.09
CA PRO A 22 8.46 -3.67 24.00
C PRO A 22 7.50 -2.69 23.30
N GLY A 23 7.96 -1.46 23.09
CA GLY A 23 7.16 -0.40 22.46
C GLY A 23 6.16 0.29 23.38
N VAL A 24 6.12 -0.02 24.68
CA VAL A 24 5.23 0.62 25.66
C VAL A 24 6.04 1.41 26.69
N PHE A 25 5.64 2.66 26.94
CA PHE A 25 6.30 3.57 27.89
C PHE A 25 5.27 4.19 28.80
N VAL A 26 5.54 4.18 30.10
CA VAL A 26 4.74 4.94 31.07
C VAL A 26 5.63 6.01 31.67
N PHE A 27 5.19 7.27 31.61
CA PHE A 27 5.91 8.40 32.18
C PHE A 27 4.89 9.40 32.74
N GLY A 28 4.98 9.69 34.05
CA GLY A 28 3.93 10.44 34.74
C GLY A 28 2.57 9.74 34.67
N GLY A 29 1.52 10.48 34.33
CA GLY A 29 0.16 9.95 34.13
C GLY A 29 -0.12 9.42 32.71
N ALA A 30 0.87 9.38 31.83
CA ALA A 30 0.70 9.03 30.42
C ALA A 30 1.34 7.69 30.05
N ARG A 31 0.70 6.94 29.15
CA ARG A 31 1.24 5.75 28.49
C ARG A 31 1.35 5.98 26.98
N PHE A 32 2.49 5.65 26.41
CA PHE A 32 2.76 5.71 24.98
C PHE A 32 2.96 4.29 24.45
N THR A 33 2.28 3.94 23.38
CA THR A 33 2.51 2.67 22.66
C THR A 33 2.84 2.97 21.21
N VAL A 34 4.01 2.50 20.75
CA VAL A 34 4.45 2.66 19.36
C VAL A 34 3.81 1.56 18.51
N VAL A 35 2.73 1.90 17.80
CA VAL A 35 1.94 0.96 16.99
C VAL A 35 2.63 0.69 15.66
N ALA A 36 3.09 1.75 15.01
CA ALA A 36 3.77 1.77 13.72
C ALA A 36 4.71 2.98 13.68
N PRO A 37 5.63 3.10 12.71
CA PRO A 37 6.42 4.32 12.57
C PRO A 37 5.53 5.58 12.47
N GLU A 38 4.39 5.46 11.79
CA GLU A 38 3.43 6.54 11.55
C GLU A 38 2.31 6.61 12.60
N CYS A 39 2.32 5.79 13.67
CA CYS A 39 1.23 5.81 14.65
C CYS A 39 1.72 5.54 16.08
N VAL A 40 1.43 6.49 16.97
CA VAL A 40 1.64 6.35 18.41
C VAL A 40 0.29 6.48 19.10
N ARG A 41 -0.02 5.47 19.93
CA ARG A 41 -1.14 5.52 20.86
C ARG A 41 -0.69 6.24 22.13
N ILE A 42 -1.51 7.16 22.62
CA ILE A 42 -1.23 8.03 23.76
C ILE A 42 -2.41 7.93 24.71
N GLU A 43 -2.18 7.38 25.89
CA GLU A 43 -3.19 7.31 26.94
C GLU A 43 -2.84 8.21 28.10
N TYR A 44 -3.84 8.76 28.77
CA TYR A 44 -3.65 9.51 30.01
C TYR A 44 -4.67 9.11 31.06
N SER A 45 -4.18 8.88 32.28
CA SER A 45 -4.97 8.49 33.44
C SER A 45 -4.36 9.07 34.70
N THR A 46 -5.12 9.89 35.43
CA THR A 46 -4.70 10.40 36.75
C THR A 46 -4.54 9.28 37.78
N ALA A 47 -5.22 8.15 37.57
CA ALA A 47 -5.12 6.96 38.41
C ALA A 47 -4.02 5.98 37.97
N GLY A 48 -3.32 6.24 36.85
CA GLY A 48 -2.33 5.31 36.28
C GLY A 48 -2.93 4.01 35.75
N VAL A 49 -4.24 3.95 35.53
CA VAL A 49 -4.95 2.79 34.98
C VAL A 49 -5.16 3.00 33.48
N PHE A 50 -4.62 2.07 32.69
CA PHE A 50 -4.67 2.10 31.22
C PHE A 50 -5.50 0.95 30.65
N ARG A 51 -5.94 1.06 29.39
CA ARG A 51 -6.86 0.08 28.79
C ARG A 51 -6.19 -0.72 27.68
N ASP A 52 -6.22 -2.04 27.81
CA ASP A 52 -5.69 -2.97 26.80
C ASP A 52 -6.79 -3.77 26.09
N ALA A 53 -8.04 -3.69 26.57
CA ALA A 53 -9.18 -4.33 25.92
C ALA A 53 -9.49 -3.68 24.55
N PRO A 54 -9.78 -4.48 23.49
CA PRO A 54 -10.18 -3.98 22.18
C PRO A 54 -11.33 -2.95 22.21
N SER A 55 -11.35 -2.03 21.24
CA SER A 55 -12.48 -1.11 21.01
C SER A 55 -13.04 -1.24 19.59
N ALA A 56 -14.10 -0.47 19.31
CA ALA A 56 -14.64 -0.33 17.97
C ALA A 56 -13.61 0.24 16.98
N PHE A 57 -12.75 1.18 17.42
CA PHE A 57 -11.70 1.73 16.59
C PHE A 57 -10.49 0.80 16.48
N ALA A 58 -9.93 0.33 17.61
CA ALA A 58 -8.72 -0.48 17.66
C ALA A 58 -9.03 -1.90 18.16
N ARG A 59 -9.17 -2.83 17.20
CA ARG A 59 -9.44 -4.25 17.48
C ARG A 59 -8.18 -5.02 17.87
N ARG A 60 -7.03 -4.62 17.35
CA ARG A 60 -5.70 -5.21 17.60
C ARG A 60 -4.86 -4.24 18.40
N ARG A 61 -4.85 -4.38 19.73
CA ARG A 61 -4.11 -3.49 20.65
C ARG A 61 -2.70 -3.98 20.97
N ASP A 62 -2.32 -5.13 20.41
CA ASP A 62 -1.03 -5.80 20.53
C ASP A 62 -0.04 -5.40 19.42
N ALA A 63 -0.45 -4.59 18.44
CA ALA A 63 0.46 -4.07 17.41
C ALA A 63 1.60 -3.27 18.05
N ARG A 64 2.86 -3.60 17.68
CA ARG A 64 4.08 -2.96 18.15
C ARG A 64 5.06 -2.73 16.99
N TYR A 65 5.71 -1.58 17.01
CA TYR A 65 6.90 -1.28 16.19
C TYR A 65 8.10 -1.07 17.11
N LEU A 66 9.26 -1.66 16.77
CA LEU A 66 10.45 -1.67 17.64
C LEU A 66 11.62 -0.82 17.12
N GLY A 67 11.48 -0.20 15.94
CA GLY A 67 12.53 0.63 15.33
C GLY A 67 12.43 2.11 15.73
N TYR A 68 12.21 2.39 17.01
CA TYR A 68 12.13 3.74 17.58
C TYR A 68 13.31 4.00 18.53
N SER A 69 13.52 5.26 18.92
CA SER A 69 14.34 5.65 20.06
C SER A 69 13.50 6.39 21.09
N VAL A 70 13.88 6.24 22.36
CA VAL A 70 13.27 6.97 23.49
C VAL A 70 14.39 7.56 24.34
N GLU A 71 14.25 8.84 24.64
CA GLU A 71 15.07 9.55 25.61
C GLU A 71 14.18 9.93 26.81
N LEU A 72 14.55 9.42 27.98
CA LEU A 72 13.90 9.75 29.25
C LEU A 72 14.86 10.57 30.10
N SER A 73 14.40 11.74 30.52
CA SER A 73 15.07 12.59 31.50
C SER A 73 14.17 12.76 32.73
N THR A 74 14.67 13.42 33.78
CA THR A 74 13.90 13.66 35.01
C THR A 74 12.60 14.43 34.80
N GLY A 75 12.48 15.23 33.73
CA GLY A 75 11.28 16.04 33.48
C GLY A 75 10.68 15.92 32.08
N ARG A 76 11.21 15.06 31.21
CA ARG A 76 10.76 14.99 29.81
C ARG A 76 10.99 13.62 29.20
N LEU A 77 10.01 13.18 28.40
CA LEU A 77 10.10 12.08 27.45
C LEU A 77 10.24 12.65 26.02
N VAL A 78 11.14 12.08 25.23
CA VAL A 78 11.20 12.27 23.77
C VAL A 78 11.18 10.90 23.10
N LEU A 79 10.19 10.67 22.24
CA LEU A 79 10.01 9.45 21.46
C LEU A 79 10.20 9.78 19.98
N ASP A 80 11.09 9.08 19.28
CA ASP A 80 11.33 9.27 17.85
C ASP A 80 11.16 7.94 17.11
N THR A 81 10.23 7.90 16.15
CA THR A 81 9.95 6.73 15.30
C THR A 81 10.65 6.80 13.95
N GLY A 82 11.37 7.89 13.66
CA GLY A 82 11.86 8.27 12.34
C GLY A 82 10.80 8.91 11.44
N ARG A 83 9.51 8.92 11.82
CA ARG A 83 8.43 9.66 11.13
C ARG A 83 7.84 10.76 12.01
N LEU A 84 7.78 10.47 13.31
CA LEU A 84 7.22 11.30 14.34
C LEU A 84 8.27 11.45 15.44
N ARG A 85 8.52 12.68 15.89
CA ARG A 85 9.27 12.97 17.11
C ARG A 85 8.33 13.64 18.11
N LEU A 86 7.87 12.86 19.08
CA LEU A 86 6.93 13.29 20.12
C LEU A 86 7.68 13.67 21.38
N SER A 87 7.23 14.72 22.07
CA SER A 87 7.75 15.08 23.38
C SER A 87 6.65 15.36 24.39
N TYR A 88 6.88 14.88 25.61
CA TYR A 88 5.93 14.97 26.72
C TYR A 88 6.62 15.40 28.01
N VAL A 89 5.99 16.31 28.75
CA VAL A 89 6.42 16.80 30.06
C VAL A 89 5.30 16.51 31.07
N PRO A 90 5.51 15.67 32.09
CA PRO A 90 4.49 15.39 33.09
C PRO A 90 4.39 16.56 34.09
N ASP A 91 3.56 17.54 33.77
CA ASP A 91 3.32 18.75 34.58
C ASP A 91 2.22 18.57 35.65
N GLY A 92 1.71 17.35 35.81
CA GLY A 92 0.62 17.03 36.73
C GLY A 92 -0.78 17.29 36.18
N TRP A 93 -0.90 17.87 34.98
CA TRP A 93 -2.17 18.15 34.33
C TRP A 93 -2.49 17.16 33.20
N PRO A 94 -3.76 17.07 32.76
CA PRO A 94 -4.13 16.32 31.56
C PRO A 94 -3.35 16.74 30.30
N LEU A 95 -3.35 15.89 29.28
CA LEU A 95 -2.70 16.16 28.00
C LEU A 95 -3.23 17.47 27.38
N SER A 96 -2.31 18.33 26.98
CA SER A 96 -2.61 19.64 26.39
C SER A 96 -1.47 20.13 25.49
N ILE A 97 -1.70 21.23 24.78
CA ILE A 97 -0.69 21.92 23.98
C ILE A 97 0.54 22.37 24.80
N ALA A 98 0.41 22.51 26.12
CA ALA A 98 1.49 22.93 27.01
C ALA A 98 2.48 21.79 27.27
N ASN A 99 1.99 20.56 27.38
CA ASN A 99 2.74 19.43 27.90
C ASN A 99 2.97 18.29 26.90
N LEU A 100 2.29 18.29 25.76
CA LEU A 100 2.43 17.31 24.69
C LEU A 100 2.57 18.00 23.32
N LYS A 101 3.64 17.66 22.59
CA LYS A 101 3.93 18.20 21.26
C LYS A 101 4.56 17.13 20.38
N ALA A 102 4.46 17.27 19.07
CA ALA A 102 5.24 16.45 18.16
C ALA A 102 5.70 17.17 16.89
N GLU A 103 6.72 16.62 16.26
CA GLU A 103 7.27 17.02 14.96
C GLU A 103 7.05 15.87 13.99
N ILE A 104 6.37 16.13 12.87
CA ILE A 104 5.96 15.13 11.89
C ILE A 104 6.69 15.37 10.58
N ARG A 105 7.39 14.35 10.08
CA ARG A 105 8.06 14.44 8.77
C ARG A 105 7.04 14.41 7.64
N ARG A 106 7.05 15.43 6.78
CA ARG A 106 6.18 15.58 5.61
C ARG A 106 7.03 15.89 4.38
N GLY A 107 7.37 14.86 3.61
CA GLY A 107 8.33 15.02 2.50
C GLY A 107 9.71 15.41 3.03
N THR A 108 10.24 16.53 2.55
CA THR A 108 11.50 17.12 3.05
C THR A 108 11.28 18.09 4.21
N GLU A 109 10.03 18.38 4.55
CA GLU A 109 9.64 19.34 5.59
C GLU A 109 9.26 18.64 6.90
N THR A 110 9.13 19.43 7.96
CA THR A 110 8.59 18.98 9.24
C THR A 110 7.42 19.87 9.63
N VAL A 111 6.33 19.26 10.08
CA VAL A 111 5.11 19.93 10.56
C VAL A 111 5.03 19.76 12.06
N ALA A 112 4.86 20.87 12.79
CA ALA A 112 4.59 20.82 14.22
C ALA A 112 3.14 20.38 14.46
N TRP A 113 2.95 19.52 15.46
CA TRP A 113 1.66 19.06 15.94
C TRP A 113 1.53 19.30 17.44
N VAL A 114 0.32 19.68 17.84
CA VAL A 114 -0.12 19.80 19.23
C VAL A 114 -1.54 19.25 19.34
N PRO A 115 -2.03 18.87 20.54
CA PRO A 115 -3.40 18.41 20.76
C PRO A 115 -4.45 19.52 20.53
N GLU A 116 -4.70 19.83 19.27
CA GLU A 116 -5.73 20.76 18.80
C GLU A 116 -6.78 20.02 17.96
N ARG A 117 -7.74 20.75 17.41
CA ARG A 117 -8.80 20.17 16.59
C ARG A 117 -8.22 19.49 15.34
N ASP A 118 -8.76 18.31 15.04
CA ASP A 118 -8.39 17.54 13.86
C ASP A 118 -8.67 18.27 12.54
N PRO A 119 -7.78 18.14 11.54
CA PRO A 119 -8.01 18.70 10.22
C PRO A 119 -9.07 17.88 9.46
N GLU A 120 -9.69 18.50 8.46
CA GLU A 120 -10.73 17.85 7.66
C GLU A 120 -10.19 16.60 6.93
N PRO A 121 -10.88 15.45 7.00
CA PRO A 121 -10.45 14.21 6.37
C PRO A 121 -10.58 14.28 4.83
N LEU A 122 -9.65 13.62 4.13
CA LEU A 122 -9.62 13.53 2.67
C LEU A 122 -10.66 12.58 2.07
N LEU A 123 -11.17 11.65 2.87
CA LEU A 123 -12.14 10.64 2.44
C LEU A 123 -13.46 10.85 3.17
N GLU A 124 -14.50 11.26 2.43
CA GLU A 124 -15.86 11.01 2.87
C GLU A 124 -16.10 9.49 2.87
N GLY A 125 -16.33 8.90 4.05
CA GLY A 125 -16.69 7.48 4.18
C GLY A 125 -15.53 6.47 4.19
N GLY A 126 -14.26 6.90 4.21
CA GLY A 126 -13.09 6.02 4.23
C GLY A 126 -12.18 6.20 5.46
N SER A 127 -12.37 5.38 6.50
CA SER A 127 -11.56 5.26 7.73
C SER A 127 -11.24 6.50 8.60
N GLY A 128 -11.31 7.72 8.06
CA GLY A 128 -11.17 8.99 8.78
C GLY A 128 -9.75 9.46 9.09
N VAL A 129 -8.70 8.68 8.76
CA VAL A 129 -7.33 8.99 9.22
C VAL A 129 -6.47 9.78 8.24
N LEU A 130 -6.84 9.86 6.95
CA LEU A 130 -6.06 10.56 5.93
C LEU A 130 -6.51 12.03 5.79
N THR A 131 -5.57 12.96 5.80
CA THR A 131 -5.78 14.41 5.78
C THR A 131 -4.67 15.07 4.95
N ARG A 132 -4.90 16.30 4.43
CA ARG A 132 -3.87 17.04 3.68
C ARG A 132 -2.68 17.48 4.54
N MET A 133 -2.88 17.54 5.86
CA MET A 133 -1.85 17.93 6.81
C MET A 133 -0.81 16.81 7.03
N GLY A 134 -1.11 15.58 6.59
CA GLY A 134 -0.23 14.44 6.79
C GLY A 134 -0.29 13.83 8.19
N TRP A 135 -1.31 14.22 8.96
CA TRP A 135 -1.55 13.72 10.31
C TRP A 135 -3.03 13.77 10.68
N SER A 136 -3.43 12.96 11.66
CA SER A 136 -4.76 12.98 12.30
C SER A 136 -4.68 12.43 13.72
N LEU A 137 -5.61 12.83 14.59
CA LEU A 137 -5.72 12.38 15.97
C LEU A 137 -7.06 11.68 16.19
N VAL A 138 -7.05 10.35 16.21
CA VAL A 138 -8.28 9.62 16.57
C VAL A 138 -8.42 9.55 18.08
N ASP A 139 -9.51 10.11 18.61
CA ASP A 139 -9.91 10.00 20.01
C ASP A 139 -10.83 8.78 20.24
N ASP A 140 -10.35 7.79 20.99
CA ASP A 140 -11.04 6.55 21.36
C ASP A 140 -11.33 6.48 22.89
N SER A 141 -11.35 7.63 23.58
CA SER A 141 -11.41 7.71 25.05
C SER A 141 -12.72 7.22 25.66
N ALA A 142 -13.78 7.07 24.86
CA ALA A 142 -15.12 6.64 25.30
C ALA A 142 -15.63 7.38 26.57
N GLY A 143 -15.28 8.66 26.72
CA GLY A 143 -15.71 9.53 27.82
C GLY A 143 -14.94 9.42 29.15
N ARG A 144 -13.81 8.71 29.22
CA ARG A 144 -12.96 8.64 30.43
C ARG A 144 -11.46 8.69 30.10
N GLY A 145 -10.74 9.63 30.70
CA GLY A 145 -9.31 9.82 30.44
C GLY A 145 -9.05 10.23 28.99
N ALA A 146 -7.81 10.03 28.53
CA ALA A 146 -7.46 10.12 27.11
C ALA A 146 -7.02 8.75 26.58
N ASP A 147 -7.48 8.35 25.39
CA ASP A 147 -6.99 7.21 24.60
C ASP A 147 -6.93 7.65 23.13
N TRP A 148 -5.80 8.27 22.77
CA TRP A 148 -5.59 8.90 21.48
C TRP A 148 -4.69 8.07 20.58
N TYR A 149 -4.93 8.14 19.27
CA TYR A 149 -4.05 7.59 18.25
C TYR A 149 -3.60 8.70 17.33
N LEU A 150 -2.36 9.15 17.49
CA LEU A 150 -1.76 10.14 16.60
C LEU A 150 -1.17 9.43 15.38
N PHE A 151 -1.78 9.66 14.23
CA PHE A 151 -1.25 9.26 12.93
C PHE A 151 -0.39 10.38 12.36
N ALA A 152 0.82 10.04 11.91
CA ALA A 152 1.85 10.95 11.46
C ALA A 152 2.57 10.38 10.24
N TYR A 153 1.89 10.38 9.10
CA TYR A 153 2.34 9.73 7.86
C TYR A 153 2.88 10.72 6.81
N GLY A 154 2.74 12.02 7.05
CA GLY A 154 3.20 13.06 6.11
C GLY A 154 2.54 12.91 4.74
N LEU A 155 3.33 12.78 3.68
CA LEU A 155 2.83 12.50 2.34
C LEU A 155 2.78 10.99 2.01
N ASP A 156 3.16 10.09 2.91
CA ASP A 156 3.08 8.64 2.67
C ASP A 156 1.72 8.09 3.14
N TYR A 157 0.65 8.43 2.42
CA TYR A 157 -0.70 8.01 2.77
C TYR A 157 -0.86 6.49 2.84
N LYS A 158 -0.08 5.74 2.05
CA LYS A 158 -0.04 4.28 2.13
C LYS A 158 0.50 3.82 3.49
N ALA A 159 1.52 4.45 4.04
CA ALA A 159 2.00 4.15 5.38
C ALA A 159 0.94 4.45 6.46
N GLY A 160 0.21 5.57 6.35
CA GLY A 160 -0.93 5.86 7.23
C GLY A 160 -2.02 4.77 7.19
N LEU A 161 -2.37 4.28 5.99
CA LEU A 161 -3.31 3.17 5.82
C LEU A 161 -2.80 1.85 6.40
N ARG A 162 -1.48 1.57 6.30
CA ARG A 162 -0.86 0.40 6.93
C ARG A 162 -0.90 0.47 8.45
N ALA A 163 -0.60 1.63 9.02
CA ALA A 163 -0.71 1.85 10.47
C ALA A 163 -2.15 1.63 10.95
N LEU A 164 -3.14 2.08 10.17
CA LEU A 164 -4.55 1.80 10.46
C LEU A 164 -4.87 0.31 10.37
N ALA A 165 -4.34 -0.38 9.35
CA ALA A 165 -4.53 -1.82 9.18
C ALA A 165 -3.89 -2.63 10.33
N ALA A 166 -2.81 -2.14 10.94
CA ALA A 166 -2.22 -2.74 12.14
C ALA A 166 -3.22 -2.76 13.31
N LEU A 167 -4.04 -1.71 13.46
CA LEU A 167 -5.06 -1.58 14.52
C LEU A 167 -6.39 -2.28 14.19
N LYS A 168 -6.82 -2.21 12.93
CA LYS A 168 -8.16 -2.67 12.50
C LYS A 168 -8.18 -4.04 11.84
N GLY A 169 -7.02 -4.55 11.44
CA GLY A 169 -6.88 -5.61 10.44
C GLY A 169 -6.90 -5.05 9.00
N PRO A 170 -6.57 -5.90 8.01
CA PRO A 170 -6.56 -5.46 6.61
C PRO A 170 -7.96 -5.01 6.15
N PRO A 171 -8.04 -4.05 5.24
CA PRO A 171 -9.32 -3.57 4.72
C PRO A 171 -10.08 -4.71 4.03
N PRO A 172 -11.42 -4.71 4.09
CA PRO A 172 -12.22 -5.70 3.39
C PRO A 172 -12.00 -5.60 1.87
N SER A 173 -12.04 -6.72 1.18
CA SER A 173 -11.99 -6.73 -0.28
C SER A 173 -13.23 -6.04 -0.86
N PRO A 174 -13.10 -5.14 -1.85
CA PRO A 174 -14.24 -4.53 -2.51
C PRO A 174 -15.13 -5.60 -3.15
N ARG A 175 -16.45 -5.41 -3.06
CA ARG A 175 -17.42 -6.30 -3.71
C ARG A 175 -17.71 -5.89 -5.15
N ASP A 176 -17.53 -4.62 -5.48
CA ASP A 176 -17.85 -4.08 -6.80
C ASP A 176 -16.77 -4.40 -7.83
N ARG A 177 -17.20 -4.89 -9.00
CA ARG A 177 -16.31 -5.18 -10.13
C ARG A 177 -16.31 -4.02 -11.14
N PRO A 178 -15.19 -3.81 -11.86
CA PRO A 178 -15.14 -2.82 -12.94
C PRO A 178 -16.18 -3.11 -14.02
N ARG A 179 -16.74 -2.04 -14.60
CA ARG A 179 -17.73 -2.15 -15.69
C ARG A 179 -17.13 -2.82 -16.94
N GLY A 180 -17.94 -3.62 -17.63
CA GLY A 180 -17.68 -4.13 -18.98
C GLY A 180 -16.54 -5.15 -19.14
N GLN A 181 -15.67 -5.35 -18.14
CA GLN A 181 -14.51 -6.25 -18.22
C GLN A 181 -14.28 -7.10 -16.96
N GLY A 182 -15.15 -7.02 -15.94
CA GLY A 182 -14.95 -7.67 -14.65
C GLY A 182 -14.76 -9.20 -14.70
N GLY A 183 -15.28 -9.87 -15.73
CA GLY A 183 -15.02 -11.30 -15.97
C GLY A 183 -13.64 -11.57 -16.58
N ARG A 184 -13.17 -10.71 -17.51
CA ARG A 184 -11.84 -10.87 -18.13
C ARG A 184 -10.72 -10.46 -17.18
N LEU A 185 -10.92 -9.45 -16.35
CA LEU A 185 -9.90 -8.97 -15.41
C LEU A 185 -9.83 -9.76 -14.10
N GLU A 186 -10.65 -10.80 -13.94
CA GLU A 186 -10.69 -11.58 -12.70
C GLU A 186 -9.30 -12.07 -12.19
N PRO A 187 -8.38 -12.59 -13.03
CA PRO A 187 -7.06 -13.00 -12.56
C PRO A 187 -6.26 -11.83 -11.96
N TYR A 188 -6.27 -10.66 -12.61
CA TYR A 188 -5.66 -9.45 -12.07
C TYR A 188 -6.35 -8.98 -10.79
N LEU A 189 -7.68 -8.88 -10.78
CA LEU A 189 -8.43 -8.34 -9.64
C LEU A 189 -8.24 -9.19 -8.38
N LEU A 190 -8.26 -10.51 -8.50
CA LEU A 190 -8.02 -11.41 -7.35
C LEU A 190 -6.58 -11.31 -6.85
N SER A 191 -5.62 -11.24 -7.76
CA SER A 191 -4.19 -11.09 -7.43
C SER A 191 -3.89 -9.75 -6.77
N ALA A 192 -4.42 -8.65 -7.32
CA ALA A 192 -4.31 -7.31 -6.77
C ALA A 192 -5.02 -7.20 -5.42
N ALA A 193 -6.18 -7.84 -5.24
CA ALA A 193 -6.89 -7.87 -3.97
C ALA A 193 -6.09 -8.61 -2.89
N ARG A 194 -5.46 -9.74 -3.27
CA ARG A 194 -4.58 -10.50 -2.38
C ARG A 194 -3.37 -9.66 -1.96
N GLN A 195 -2.68 -9.06 -2.93
CA GLN A 195 -1.53 -8.19 -2.69
C GLN A 195 -1.91 -7.02 -1.78
N ALA A 196 -3.00 -6.30 -2.08
CA ALA A 196 -3.45 -5.17 -1.28
C ALA A 196 -3.77 -5.58 0.17
N ARG A 197 -4.43 -6.73 0.36
CA ARG A 197 -4.70 -7.28 1.69
C ARG A 197 -3.42 -7.57 2.47
N ASP A 198 -2.45 -8.24 1.84
CA ASP A 198 -1.16 -8.58 2.46
C ASP A 198 -0.34 -7.32 2.80
N GLN A 199 -0.50 -6.25 2.01
CA GLN A 199 0.12 -4.95 2.26
C GLN A 199 -0.67 -4.04 3.20
N GLY A 200 -1.85 -4.44 3.69
CA GLY A 200 -2.73 -3.60 4.52
C GLY A 200 -3.33 -2.39 3.78
N LEU A 201 -3.43 -2.44 2.45
CA LEU A 201 -3.94 -1.36 1.61
C LEU A 201 -5.32 -1.70 1.03
N PRO A 202 -6.19 -0.70 0.80
CA PRO A 202 -7.39 -0.88 0.01
C PRO A 202 -7.03 -1.26 -1.43
N LEU A 203 -7.77 -2.20 -2.04
CA LEU A 203 -7.61 -2.51 -3.46
C LEU A 203 -7.90 -1.28 -4.33
N ARG A 204 -8.92 -0.49 -3.96
CA ARG A 204 -9.35 0.70 -4.66
C ARG A 204 -8.85 1.95 -3.95
N ARG A 205 -8.06 2.77 -4.64
CA ARG A 205 -7.35 3.92 -4.04
C ARG A 205 -7.56 5.19 -4.88
N PRO A 206 -7.95 6.32 -4.28
CA PRO A 206 -7.92 7.61 -4.97
C PRO A 206 -6.51 7.93 -5.46
N LEU A 207 -6.40 8.74 -6.52
CA LEU A 207 -5.13 9.16 -7.10
C LEU A 207 -4.17 9.75 -6.07
N TYR A 208 -4.66 10.57 -5.13
CA TYR A 208 -3.80 11.23 -4.14
C TYR A 208 -3.14 10.25 -3.15
N VAL A 209 -3.60 9.00 -3.03
CA VAL A 209 -2.91 7.96 -2.25
C VAL A 209 -1.62 7.49 -2.95
N GLU A 210 -1.62 7.52 -4.29
CA GLU A 210 -0.46 7.15 -5.10
C GLU A 210 0.41 8.35 -5.48
N TYR A 211 -0.20 9.53 -5.65
CA TYR A 211 0.43 10.77 -6.10
C TYR A 211 0.13 11.95 -5.15
N PRO A 212 0.49 11.86 -3.86
CA PRO A 212 0.12 12.84 -2.83
C PRO A 212 0.77 14.22 -3.03
N GLN A 213 1.83 14.32 -3.83
CA GLN A 213 2.53 15.57 -4.17
C GLN A 213 1.88 16.32 -5.34
N GLN A 214 0.98 15.70 -6.11
CA GLN A 214 0.40 16.31 -7.31
C GLN A 214 -0.99 16.86 -6.98
N GLU A 215 -1.20 18.16 -7.17
CA GLU A 215 -2.48 18.81 -6.81
C GLU A 215 -3.64 18.24 -7.63
N GLU A 216 -3.37 17.88 -8.88
CA GLU A 216 -4.31 17.24 -9.79
C GLU A 216 -4.88 15.94 -9.20
N ALA A 217 -4.09 15.16 -8.46
CA ALA A 217 -4.56 13.94 -7.82
C ALA A 217 -5.70 14.19 -6.81
N TYR A 218 -5.80 15.41 -6.26
CA TYR A 218 -6.88 15.83 -5.36
C TYR A 218 -8.08 16.43 -6.11
N ARG A 219 -7.86 16.97 -7.32
CA ARG A 219 -8.93 17.53 -8.18
C ARG A 219 -9.74 16.44 -8.90
N HIS A 220 -9.25 15.21 -8.91
CA HIS A 220 -9.87 14.06 -9.56
C HIS A 220 -10.29 12.95 -8.56
N PRO A 221 -11.06 13.26 -7.50
CA PRO A 221 -11.30 12.33 -6.39
C PRO A 221 -12.13 11.08 -6.76
N ARG A 222 -12.81 11.10 -7.91
CA ARG A 222 -13.62 9.98 -8.42
C ARG A 222 -12.84 9.05 -9.36
N GLU A 223 -11.62 9.42 -9.74
CA GLU A 223 -10.72 8.55 -10.49
C GLU A 223 -9.93 7.69 -9.51
N VAL A 224 -9.98 6.38 -9.72
CA VAL A 224 -9.61 5.41 -8.70
C VAL A 224 -8.71 4.35 -9.29
N PHE A 225 -7.54 4.17 -8.68
CA PHE A 225 -6.70 3.03 -8.89
C PHE A 225 -7.37 1.74 -8.44
N ILE A 226 -7.23 0.68 -9.23
CA ILE A 226 -7.55 -0.68 -8.87
C ILE A 226 -6.24 -1.46 -8.89
N GLY A 227 -5.77 -1.89 -7.71
CA GLY A 227 -4.39 -2.34 -7.60
C GLY A 227 -3.43 -1.22 -7.96
N ASP A 228 -2.22 -1.55 -8.39
CA ASP A 228 -1.15 -0.56 -8.65
C ASP A 228 -1.10 -0.10 -10.11
N SER A 229 -1.95 -0.65 -10.99
CA SER A 229 -1.68 -0.63 -12.44
C SER A 229 -2.88 -0.33 -13.33
N LEU A 230 -4.10 -0.43 -12.79
CA LEU A 230 -5.32 -0.04 -13.50
C LEU A 230 -5.88 1.23 -12.88
N LEU A 231 -6.29 2.17 -13.74
CA LEU A 231 -7.01 3.38 -13.36
C LEU A 231 -8.43 3.30 -13.93
N GLU A 232 -9.43 3.36 -13.06
CA GLU A 232 -10.83 3.48 -13.45
C GLU A 232 -11.25 4.94 -13.43
N VAL A 233 -11.84 5.38 -14.55
CA VAL A 233 -12.24 6.78 -14.73
C VAL A 233 -13.76 6.83 -14.91
N PRO A 234 -14.46 7.75 -14.22
CA PRO A 234 -15.91 7.91 -14.35
C PRO A 234 -16.37 8.10 -15.80
N ALA A 235 -17.61 7.71 -16.08
CA ALA A 235 -18.22 7.96 -17.39
C ALA A 235 -18.41 9.47 -17.62
N GLY A 236 -18.19 9.93 -18.86
CA GLY A 236 -18.37 11.33 -19.24
C GLY A 236 -17.28 12.31 -18.77
N GLN A 237 -16.21 11.81 -18.15
CA GLN A 237 -15.09 12.63 -17.66
C GLN A 237 -13.86 12.45 -18.56
N GLU A 238 -13.05 13.47 -18.79
CA GLU A 238 -11.72 13.26 -19.39
C GLU A 238 -10.73 12.79 -18.31
N PRO A 239 -9.92 11.75 -18.56
CA PRO A 239 -9.03 11.21 -17.56
C PRO A 239 -7.87 12.17 -17.26
N TRP A 240 -7.53 12.35 -15.99
CA TRP A 240 -6.21 12.87 -15.64
C TRP A 240 -5.26 11.69 -15.41
N LEU A 241 -4.26 11.58 -16.28
CA LEU A 241 -3.32 10.46 -16.25
C LEU A 241 -2.00 10.93 -15.62
N PRO A 242 -1.51 10.24 -14.57
CA PRO A 242 -0.20 10.55 -14.00
C PRO A 242 0.94 10.36 -15.01
N GLU A 243 2.14 10.82 -14.66
CA GLU A 243 3.31 10.68 -15.54
C GLU A 243 3.55 9.24 -16.02
N GLY A 244 3.87 9.13 -17.32
CA GLY A 244 4.18 7.88 -18.01
C GLY A 244 3.17 7.55 -19.11
N PRO A 245 3.44 6.51 -19.91
CA PRO A 245 2.52 6.08 -20.94
C PRO A 245 1.32 5.34 -20.32
N TRP A 246 0.14 5.67 -20.79
CA TRP A 246 -1.13 5.06 -20.37
C TRP A 246 -1.94 4.65 -21.59
N PHE A 247 -2.60 3.51 -21.49
CA PHE A 247 -3.34 2.94 -22.60
C PHE A 247 -4.74 2.55 -22.14
N GLU A 248 -5.74 2.99 -22.90
CA GLU A 248 -7.11 2.56 -22.64
C GLU A 248 -7.25 1.07 -22.99
N LEU A 249 -7.67 0.26 -22.01
CA LEU A 249 -7.84 -1.19 -22.19
C LEU A 249 -8.98 -1.49 -23.16
N SER A 250 -10.08 -0.73 -23.03
CA SER A 250 -11.17 -0.66 -24.01
C SER A 250 -12.08 0.53 -23.72
N PRO A 251 -12.61 1.22 -24.76
CA PRO A 251 -13.53 2.35 -24.59
C PRO A 251 -14.75 2.04 -23.72
N ALA A 252 -15.31 0.82 -23.86
CA ALA A 252 -16.47 0.38 -23.08
C ALA A 252 -16.20 0.20 -21.58
N SER A 253 -14.93 0.02 -21.19
CA SER A 253 -14.56 -0.25 -19.80
C SER A 253 -14.19 0.99 -19.00
N ARG A 254 -13.75 2.07 -19.66
CA ARG A 254 -13.18 3.25 -19.00
C ARG A 254 -12.08 2.86 -17.99
N LEU A 255 -11.22 1.95 -18.43
CA LEU A 255 -10.05 1.48 -17.70
C LEU A 255 -8.79 1.81 -18.48
N TRP A 256 -7.83 2.44 -17.80
CA TRP A 256 -6.50 2.73 -18.31
C TRP A 256 -5.48 1.81 -17.64
N VAL A 257 -4.53 1.32 -18.43
CA VAL A 257 -3.43 0.49 -17.96
C VAL A 257 -2.14 1.29 -18.06
N LYS A 258 -1.33 1.23 -17.01
CA LYS A 258 0.02 1.78 -17.04
C LYS A 258 0.89 0.99 -18.04
N GLY A 259 1.55 1.69 -18.95
CA GLY A 259 2.51 1.08 -19.87
C GLY A 259 3.66 0.42 -19.11
N GLY A 260 4.15 -0.71 -19.63
CA GLY A 260 5.22 -1.49 -19.04
C GLY A 260 4.78 -2.48 -17.97
N VAL A 261 3.49 -2.55 -17.62
CA VAL A 261 2.98 -3.53 -16.66
C VAL A 261 2.17 -4.61 -17.37
N PRO A 262 2.54 -5.90 -17.24
CA PRO A 262 1.71 -6.99 -17.71
C PRO A 262 0.43 -7.12 -16.86
N ILE A 263 -0.71 -7.39 -17.47
CA ILE A 263 -1.99 -7.59 -16.80
C ILE A 263 -2.51 -8.99 -17.16
N PRO A 264 -2.61 -9.94 -16.20
CA PRO A 264 -3.18 -11.25 -16.44
C PRO A 264 -4.71 -11.15 -16.57
N MET A 265 -5.24 -11.73 -17.64
CA MET A 265 -6.64 -11.67 -18.02
C MET A 265 -7.15 -13.04 -18.48
N ARG A 266 -8.46 -13.26 -18.42
CA ARG A 266 -9.08 -14.37 -19.13
C ARG A 266 -9.22 -14.06 -20.62
N ALA A 267 -9.05 -15.10 -21.42
CA ALA A 267 -9.41 -15.06 -22.83
C ALA A 267 -10.93 -14.85 -22.99
N PRO A 268 -11.39 -14.17 -24.05
CA PRO A 268 -12.81 -14.14 -24.41
C PRO A 268 -13.36 -15.55 -24.68
N GLY A 269 -14.57 -15.87 -24.19
CA GLY A 269 -15.36 -17.01 -24.67
C GLY A 269 -15.27 -18.37 -23.94
N GLN A 270 -14.52 -18.51 -22.84
CA GLN A 270 -14.23 -19.80 -22.14
C GLN A 270 -13.57 -20.88 -23.04
N ALA A 271 -12.87 -21.86 -22.49
CA ALA A 271 -11.50 -21.71 -22.02
C ALA A 271 -10.52 -22.33 -23.03
N PRO A 272 -9.31 -21.80 -23.22
CA PRO A 272 -8.14 -22.65 -23.16
C PRO A 272 -7.63 -22.65 -21.71
N GLN A 273 -6.82 -23.64 -21.36
CA GLN A 273 -6.02 -23.66 -20.12
C GLN A 273 -5.07 -22.43 -19.98
N ALA A 274 -5.09 -21.49 -20.95
CA ALA A 274 -4.20 -20.35 -21.05
C ALA A 274 -4.85 -19.04 -20.58
N LEU A 275 -4.09 -18.23 -19.83
CA LEU A 275 -4.45 -16.84 -19.58
C LEU A 275 -3.89 -15.94 -20.67
N VAL A 276 -4.58 -14.83 -20.90
CA VAL A 276 -4.03 -13.70 -21.63
C VAL A 276 -3.09 -12.93 -20.70
N LEU A 277 -1.90 -12.57 -21.18
CA LEU A 277 -1.04 -11.61 -20.52
C LEU A 277 -0.95 -10.36 -21.41
N ARG A 278 -1.75 -9.35 -21.09
CA ARG A 278 -1.80 -8.10 -21.86
C ARG A 278 -0.77 -7.13 -21.32
N ALA A 279 0.10 -6.60 -22.18
CA ALA A 279 1.02 -5.52 -21.85
C ALA A 279 0.98 -4.44 -22.92
N TYR A 280 1.41 -3.24 -22.55
CA TYR A 280 1.71 -2.16 -23.47
C TYR A 280 3.16 -1.72 -23.23
N PRO A 281 3.87 -1.19 -24.24
CA PRO A 281 5.23 -0.70 -24.05
C PRO A 281 5.31 0.36 -22.93
N GLY A 282 6.25 0.21 -22.02
CA GLY A 282 6.49 1.13 -20.91
C GLY A 282 7.48 2.24 -21.25
N PRO A 283 7.84 3.08 -20.26
CA PRO A 283 8.98 3.97 -20.36
C PRO A 283 10.28 3.20 -20.66
N GLU A 284 11.22 3.88 -21.31
CA GLU A 284 12.51 3.29 -21.68
C GLU A 284 13.29 2.83 -20.45
N GLY A 285 13.78 1.59 -20.46
CA GLY A 285 14.62 1.06 -19.38
C GLY A 285 13.88 0.78 -18.05
N VAL A 286 12.59 1.08 -17.94
CA VAL A 286 11.80 0.87 -16.73
C VAL A 286 11.09 -0.47 -16.78
N THR A 287 11.36 -1.33 -15.78
CA THR A 287 10.67 -2.63 -15.66
C THR A 287 9.41 -2.47 -14.80
N GLY A 288 8.24 -2.65 -15.41
CA GLY A 288 6.99 -2.78 -14.67
C GLY A 288 6.74 -4.23 -14.26
N ARG A 289 6.05 -4.42 -13.13
CA ARG A 289 5.80 -5.73 -12.53
C ARG A 289 4.37 -5.87 -12.03
N THR A 290 3.87 -7.10 -12.05
CA THR A 290 2.70 -7.55 -11.28
C THR A 290 2.92 -8.99 -10.86
N ALA A 291 2.03 -9.54 -10.04
CA ALA A 291 2.06 -10.96 -9.68
C ALA A 291 0.70 -11.59 -9.95
N LEU A 292 0.70 -12.86 -10.37
CA LEU A 292 -0.48 -13.70 -10.45
C LEU A 292 -0.48 -14.66 -9.27
N TYR A 293 -1.49 -14.55 -8.40
CA TYR A 293 -1.68 -15.44 -7.26
C TYR A 293 -2.62 -16.57 -7.65
N GLU A 294 -2.14 -17.81 -7.53
CA GLU A 294 -2.90 -19.01 -7.82
C GLU A 294 -2.87 -19.98 -6.62
N LYS A 295 -3.72 -21.01 -6.66
CA LYS A 295 -3.75 -22.05 -5.62
C LYS A 295 -2.38 -22.76 -5.49
N ASP A 296 -1.70 -22.96 -6.60
CA ASP A 296 -0.45 -23.73 -6.67
C ASP A 296 0.81 -22.85 -6.54
N GLY A 297 0.65 -21.55 -6.28
CA GLY A 297 1.73 -20.62 -6.01
C GLY A 297 1.59 -19.27 -6.72
N VAL A 298 2.66 -18.48 -6.69
CA VAL A 298 2.73 -17.14 -7.29
C VAL A 298 3.57 -17.19 -8.57
N ILE A 299 3.16 -16.44 -9.59
CA ILE A 299 3.94 -16.18 -10.80
C ILE A 299 4.21 -14.68 -10.87
N GLU A 300 5.48 -14.30 -10.80
CA GLU A 300 5.95 -12.94 -11.02
C GLU A 300 5.93 -12.61 -12.51
N LEU A 301 5.34 -11.48 -12.87
CA LEU A 301 5.14 -11.04 -14.25
C LEU A 301 5.85 -9.71 -14.44
N SER A 302 6.65 -9.58 -15.49
CA SER A 302 7.34 -8.31 -15.77
C SER A 302 7.35 -7.93 -17.24
N CYS A 303 7.45 -6.62 -17.50
CA CYS A 303 7.63 -6.08 -18.85
C CYS A 303 8.65 -4.94 -18.82
N LEU A 304 9.52 -4.90 -19.82
CA LEU A 304 10.58 -3.92 -19.99
C LEU A 304 10.71 -3.57 -21.47
N ARG A 305 10.72 -2.26 -21.79
CA ARG A 305 11.04 -1.77 -23.13
C ARG A 305 12.49 -1.30 -23.21
N GLN A 306 13.17 -1.69 -24.29
CA GLN A 306 14.51 -1.24 -24.66
C GLN A 306 14.56 -0.98 -26.18
N GLY A 307 14.47 0.28 -26.58
CA GLY A 307 14.33 0.67 -27.98
C GLY A 307 13.08 0.07 -28.62
N ASP A 308 13.26 -0.60 -29.76
CA ASP A 308 12.22 -1.32 -30.50
C ASP A 308 11.81 -2.65 -29.85
N ARG A 309 12.58 -3.10 -28.85
CA ARG A 309 12.43 -4.41 -28.22
C ARG A 309 11.68 -4.32 -26.90
N THR A 310 10.58 -5.05 -26.78
CA THR A 310 9.88 -5.27 -25.51
C THR A 310 10.10 -6.69 -25.01
N ARG A 311 10.57 -6.83 -23.78
CA ARG A 311 10.72 -8.10 -23.07
C ARG A 311 9.54 -8.28 -22.12
N VAL A 312 8.86 -9.42 -22.19
CA VAL A 312 7.80 -9.84 -21.27
C VAL A 312 8.22 -11.17 -20.64
N MET A 313 8.08 -11.28 -19.32
CA MET A 313 8.50 -12.48 -18.57
C MET A 313 7.39 -12.95 -17.65
N ALA A 314 7.37 -14.27 -17.43
CA ALA A 314 6.65 -14.86 -16.31
C ALA A 314 7.57 -15.86 -15.60
N GLU A 315 7.73 -15.70 -14.29
CA GLU A 315 8.65 -16.47 -13.47
C GLU A 315 7.92 -16.98 -12.22
N PRO A 316 7.78 -18.30 -12.02
CA PRO A 316 7.25 -18.83 -10.78
C PRO A 316 8.10 -18.35 -9.59
N ALA A 317 7.45 -17.83 -8.54
CA ALA A 317 8.14 -17.49 -7.31
C ALA A 317 8.74 -18.74 -6.64
N ALA A 318 9.73 -18.56 -5.75
CA ALA A 318 10.35 -19.68 -5.04
C ALA A 318 9.30 -20.56 -4.34
N GLY A 319 9.35 -21.88 -4.59
CA GLY A 319 8.39 -22.85 -4.04
C GLY A 319 7.05 -22.93 -4.77
N SER A 320 6.81 -22.10 -5.78
CA SER A 320 5.61 -22.14 -6.63
C SER A 320 5.62 -23.36 -7.55
N LYS A 321 4.49 -24.05 -7.65
CA LYS A 321 4.22 -25.14 -8.61
C LYS A 321 3.28 -24.70 -9.72
N ALA A 322 2.97 -23.40 -9.80
CA ALA A 322 2.04 -22.86 -10.77
C ALA A 322 2.57 -23.07 -12.20
N ARG A 323 1.78 -23.78 -13.02
CA ARG A 323 2.11 -24.09 -14.41
C ARG A 323 0.99 -23.60 -15.32
N ARG A 324 1.35 -22.78 -16.32
CA ARG A 324 0.35 -22.07 -17.11
C ARG A 324 0.78 -21.85 -18.56
N ALA A 325 -0.16 -22.05 -19.48
CA ALA A 325 -0.03 -21.57 -20.85
C ALA A 325 -0.46 -20.10 -20.93
N TRP A 326 0.10 -19.37 -21.87
CA TRP A 326 -0.18 -17.95 -22.04
C TRP A 326 -0.47 -17.58 -23.48
N VAL A 327 -1.31 -16.55 -23.64
CA VAL A 327 -1.37 -15.75 -24.85
C VAL A 327 -0.86 -14.36 -24.47
N VAL A 328 0.37 -14.05 -24.85
CA VAL A 328 0.94 -12.72 -24.62
C VAL A 328 0.40 -11.79 -25.69
N GLU A 329 -0.15 -10.65 -25.26
CA GLU A 329 -0.70 -9.64 -26.14
C GLU A 329 -0.01 -8.30 -25.89
N LEU A 330 0.83 -7.85 -26.82
CA LEU A 330 1.55 -6.58 -26.74
C LEU A 330 0.87 -5.52 -27.60
N GLY A 331 0.44 -4.42 -26.98
CA GLY A 331 -0.18 -3.28 -27.66
C GLY A 331 0.81 -2.50 -28.52
N GLY A 332 0.34 -1.92 -29.62
CA GLY A 332 1.14 -1.07 -30.50
C GLY A 332 1.17 -1.57 -31.95
N PRO A 333 2.19 -1.17 -32.73
CA PRO A 333 2.38 -1.67 -34.10
C PRO A 333 2.57 -3.19 -34.17
N ARG A 334 2.48 -3.75 -35.38
CA ARG A 334 2.75 -5.18 -35.60
C ARG A 334 4.21 -5.47 -35.25
N ALA A 335 4.43 -6.50 -34.43
CA ALA A 335 5.77 -6.99 -34.16
C ALA A 335 6.39 -7.58 -35.44
N VAL A 336 7.59 -7.13 -35.79
CA VAL A 336 8.34 -7.62 -36.95
C VAL A 336 9.08 -8.93 -36.63
N ARG A 337 9.33 -9.19 -35.35
CA ARG A 337 9.98 -10.39 -34.84
C ARG A 337 9.46 -10.72 -33.45
N ALA A 338 9.45 -12.01 -33.11
CA ALA A 338 9.26 -12.48 -31.75
C ALA A 338 10.20 -13.66 -31.45
N ALA A 339 10.72 -13.74 -30.23
CA ALA A 339 11.59 -14.81 -29.78
C ALA A 339 11.28 -15.22 -28.34
N LEU A 340 11.12 -16.51 -28.08
CA LEU A 340 10.81 -17.09 -26.78
C LEU A 340 11.99 -17.94 -26.33
N ASP A 341 12.58 -17.57 -25.20
CA ASP A 341 13.78 -18.20 -24.65
C ASP A 341 14.91 -18.30 -25.71
N GLY A 342 15.07 -17.23 -26.51
CA GLY A 342 16.06 -17.11 -27.57
C GLY A 342 15.70 -17.78 -28.90
N LYS A 343 14.58 -18.50 -29.00
CA LYS A 343 14.12 -19.15 -30.23
C LYS A 343 13.06 -18.32 -30.94
N ASP A 344 13.26 -18.04 -32.23
CA ASP A 344 12.30 -17.29 -33.03
C ASP A 344 10.95 -18.02 -33.10
N LEU A 345 9.86 -17.25 -33.13
CA LEU A 345 8.50 -17.76 -33.27
C LEU A 345 7.60 -16.80 -34.03
N ALA A 346 6.50 -17.33 -34.57
CA ALA A 346 5.50 -16.52 -35.26
C ALA A 346 4.65 -15.71 -34.26
N ALA A 347 4.50 -14.41 -34.53
CA ALA A 347 3.52 -13.55 -33.88
C ALA A 347 2.33 -13.29 -34.81
N ALA A 348 1.11 -13.50 -34.32
CA ALA A 348 -0.10 -13.03 -34.99
C ALA A 348 -0.32 -11.54 -34.70
N TYR A 349 -1.13 -10.86 -35.51
CA TYR A 349 -1.47 -9.45 -35.28
C TYR A 349 -2.96 -9.20 -35.48
N ASP A 350 -3.61 -8.65 -34.46
CA ASP A 350 -4.97 -8.16 -34.53
C ASP A 350 -4.93 -6.67 -34.90
N ALA A 351 -5.24 -6.35 -36.16
CA ALA A 351 -5.17 -4.98 -36.66
C ALA A 351 -6.23 -4.06 -36.06
N LYS A 352 -7.44 -4.60 -35.76
CA LYS A 352 -8.53 -3.83 -35.16
C LYS A 352 -8.19 -3.41 -33.74
N ALA A 353 -7.60 -4.34 -32.99
CA ALA A 353 -7.23 -4.11 -31.60
C ALA A 353 -5.80 -3.53 -31.44
N ARG A 354 -5.01 -3.50 -32.53
CA ARG A 354 -3.60 -3.10 -32.57
C ARG A 354 -2.72 -3.88 -31.58
N LEU A 355 -2.79 -5.20 -31.68
CA LEU A 355 -2.20 -6.12 -30.71
C LEU A 355 -1.43 -7.24 -31.40
N SER A 356 -0.14 -7.34 -31.08
CA SER A 356 0.69 -8.49 -31.44
C SER A 356 0.42 -9.62 -30.46
N ARG A 357 0.19 -10.84 -30.95
CA ARG A 357 -0.19 -12.01 -30.16
C ARG A 357 0.79 -13.16 -30.33
N VAL A 358 1.25 -13.70 -29.21
CA VAL A 358 2.15 -14.85 -29.15
C VAL A 358 1.58 -15.89 -28.20
N ARG A 359 1.55 -17.16 -28.62
CA ARG A 359 1.20 -18.27 -27.74
C ARG A 359 2.46 -18.82 -27.06
N VAL A 360 2.41 -18.95 -25.74
CA VAL A 360 3.45 -19.57 -24.92
C VAL A 360 2.85 -20.84 -24.29
N PRO A 361 3.25 -22.05 -24.73
CA PRO A 361 2.79 -23.30 -24.14
C PRO A 361 3.12 -23.42 -22.65
N ALA A 362 2.28 -24.15 -21.90
CA ALA A 362 2.52 -24.48 -20.51
C ALA A 362 3.82 -25.29 -20.36
N ARG A 363 4.72 -24.80 -19.52
CA ARG A 363 6.05 -25.39 -19.28
C ARG A 363 6.43 -25.24 -17.82
N ASP A 364 7.41 -26.02 -17.40
CA ASP A 364 8.01 -25.88 -16.08
C ASP A 364 9.00 -24.70 -16.10
N GLY A 365 9.10 -24.00 -14.97
CA GLY A 365 9.96 -22.83 -14.83
C GLY A 365 9.42 -21.57 -15.52
N GLY A 366 10.23 -20.52 -15.49
CA GLY A 366 9.92 -19.24 -16.12
C GLY A 366 10.16 -19.23 -17.62
N TRP A 367 9.69 -18.18 -18.28
CA TRP A 367 9.96 -17.92 -19.69
C TRP A 367 10.17 -16.44 -19.95
N THR A 368 10.93 -16.16 -21.01
CA THR A 368 11.20 -14.80 -21.50
C THR A 368 10.78 -14.69 -22.97
N LEU A 369 9.84 -13.79 -23.24
CA LEU A 369 9.41 -13.45 -24.59
C LEU A 369 9.93 -12.06 -24.97
N TYR A 370 10.55 -11.97 -26.13
CA TYR A 370 10.91 -10.71 -26.78
C TYR A 370 9.99 -10.47 -27.97
N LEU A 371 9.50 -9.25 -28.12
CA LEU A 371 8.81 -8.76 -29.32
C LEU A 371 9.51 -7.49 -29.79
N TRP A 372 9.73 -7.36 -31.10
CA TRP A 372 10.30 -6.16 -31.72
C TRP A 372 9.19 -5.42 -32.47
N GLN A 373 8.89 -4.19 -32.06
CA GLN A 373 7.92 -3.29 -32.70
C GLN A 373 8.64 -2.04 -33.20
N PRO A 374 8.36 -1.57 -34.43
CA PRO A 374 9.00 -0.39 -35.02
C PRO A 374 8.66 0.92 -34.30
#